data_AF-A0A814RP24-F1
#
_entry.id   AF-A0A814RP24-F1
#
_cell.length_a   1.000
_cell.length_b   1.000
_cell.length_c   1.000
_cell.angle_alpha   90.00
_cell.angle_beta   90.00
_cell.angle_gamma   90.00
#
_symmetry.space_group_name_H-M   'P 1'
#
loop_
_entity.id
_entity.type
_entity.pdbx_description
1 polymer ?
#
loop_
_entity_poly.entity_id
_entity_poly.type
_entity_poly.pdbx_seq_one_letter_code
_entity_poly.pdbx_strand_id
1 'polypeptide(L)'
;MEFGLPLTDNAEGIRIDPTFVECYLHKDHALMAMKDFSQAMTAFNKALEIHPNNQEAMKGYQQCTVGLSHDSEQVCKRALVDSEIQ
;
A
#
# COMPACT_ATOMS: atom_id res chain seq x y z
N MET A 1 1.66 -24.20 14.62
CA MET A 1 0.74 -23.61 13.60
C MET A 1 0.86 -22.11 13.75
N GLU A 2 1.90 -21.53 13.16
CA GLU A 2 2.38 -20.17 13.40
C GLU A 2 1.85 -19.27 12.28
N PHE A 3 0.56 -18.93 12.36
CA PHE A 3 -0.11 -18.04 11.40
C PHE A 3 0.13 -16.54 11.65
N GLY A 4 1.13 -16.19 12.48
CA GLY A 4 1.43 -14.81 12.87
C GLY A 4 2.64 -14.17 12.17
N LEU A 5 3.36 -14.90 11.31
CA LEU A 5 4.67 -14.47 10.82
C LEU A 5 4.75 -13.68 9.49
N PRO A 6 3.71 -13.56 8.62
CA PRO A 6 3.95 -12.91 7.32
C PRO A 6 4.31 -11.43 7.47
N LEU A 7 3.72 -10.72 8.43
CA LEU A 7 4.02 -9.30 8.64
C LEU A 7 5.41 -9.06 9.24
N THR A 8 5.87 -9.95 10.13
CA THR A 8 7.15 -9.81 10.82
C THR A 8 8.32 -10.07 9.87
N ASP A 9 8.22 -11.11 9.04
CA ASP A 9 9.26 -11.45 8.05
C ASP A 9 9.41 -10.35 7.00
N ASN A 10 8.28 -9.82 6.51
CA ASN A 10 8.29 -8.70 5.56
C ASN A 10 8.90 -7.43 6.15
N ALA A 11 8.63 -7.12 7.42
CA ALA A 11 9.20 -5.95 8.08
C ALA A 11 10.72 -6.07 8.28
N GLU A 12 11.21 -7.28 8.59
CA GLU A 12 12.64 -7.54 8.68
C GLU A 12 13.31 -7.50 7.30
N GLY A 13 12.66 -8.05 6.26
CA GLY A 13 13.09 -7.94 4.87
C GLY A 13 13.23 -6.49 4.40
N ILE A 14 12.26 -5.63 4.70
CA ILE A 14 12.35 -4.18 4.45
C ILE A 14 13.53 -3.53 5.19
N ARG A 15 13.86 -4.02 6.38
CA ARG A 15 14.98 -3.49 7.17
C ARG A 15 16.34 -3.92 6.62
N ILE A 16 16.42 -5.14 6.09
CA ILE A 16 17.61 -5.70 5.47
C ILE A 16 17.83 -5.07 4.09
N ASP A 17 16.80 -5.05 3.26
CA ASP A 17 16.81 -4.44 1.94
C ASP A 17 15.54 -3.58 1.72
N PRO A 18 15.64 -2.26 1.94
CA PRO A 18 14.51 -1.35 1.76
C PRO A 18 14.18 -1.10 0.29
N THR A 19 14.95 -1.65 -0.65
CA THR A 19 14.68 -1.57 -2.09
C THR A 19 13.93 -2.79 -2.61
N PHE A 20 13.73 -3.80 -1.77
CA PHE A 20 13.10 -5.04 -2.18
C PHE A 20 11.57 -4.93 -2.14
N VAL A 21 11.00 -4.65 -3.31
CA VAL A 21 9.56 -4.38 -3.46
C VAL A 21 8.67 -5.56 -3.10
N GLU A 22 9.13 -6.80 -3.29
CA GLU A 22 8.34 -7.97 -2.87
C GLU A 22 8.02 -7.97 -1.37
N CYS A 23 8.93 -7.50 -0.49
CA CYS A 23 8.63 -7.41 0.94
C CYS A 23 7.52 -6.39 1.24
N TYR A 24 7.47 -5.29 0.50
CA TYR A 24 6.36 -4.34 0.59
C TYR A 24 5.06 -4.97 0.10
N LEU A 25 5.06 -5.58 -1.08
CA LEU A 25 3.88 -6.26 -1.65
C LEU A 25 3.30 -7.33 -0.72
N HIS A 26 4.15 -8.18 -0.14
CA HIS A 26 3.70 -9.21 0.81
C HIS A 26 3.14 -8.59 2.09
N LYS A 27 3.72 -7.48 2.57
CA LYS A 27 3.20 -6.73 3.72
C LYS A 27 1.82 -6.16 3.40
N ASP A 28 1.68 -5.56 2.22
CA ASP A 28 0.41 -4.99 1.75
C ASP A 28 -0.69 -6.04 1.59
N HIS A 29 -0.37 -7.21 1.03
CA HIS A 29 -1.33 -8.32 0.94
C HIS A 29 -1.83 -8.78 2.31
N ALA A 30 -0.94 -8.85 3.32
CA ALA A 30 -1.34 -9.18 4.68
C ALA A 30 -2.22 -8.07 5.29
N LEU A 31 -1.91 -6.80 5.06
CA LEU A 31 -2.73 -5.66 5.50
C LEU A 31 -4.10 -5.64 4.80
N MET A 32 -4.15 -5.97 3.51
CA MET A 32 -5.39 -6.14 2.73
C MET A 32 -6.27 -7.24 3.32
N ALA A 33 -5.68 -8.37 3.73
CA ALA A 33 -6.41 -9.44 4.41
C ALA A 33 -6.95 -9.01 5.78
N MET A 34 -6.24 -8.10 6.46
CA MET A 34 -6.69 -7.46 7.71
C MET A 34 -7.71 -6.33 7.50
N LYS A 35 -8.03 -5.98 6.24
CA LYS A 35 -8.86 -4.82 5.86
C LYS A 35 -8.27 -3.47 6.27
N ASP A 36 -6.97 -3.43 6.55
CA ASP A 36 -6.19 -2.24 6.86
C ASP A 36 -5.76 -1.52 5.57
N PHE A 37 -6.74 -1.06 4.78
CA PHE A 37 -6.51 -0.45 3.46
C PHE A 37 -5.63 0.82 3.55
N SER A 38 -5.71 1.58 4.64
CA SER A 38 -4.91 2.80 4.85
C SER A 38 -3.41 2.48 4.92
N GLN A 39 -3.05 1.45 5.69
CA GLN A 39 -1.66 1.02 5.82
C GLN A 39 -1.17 0.34 4.53
N ALA A 40 -2.03 -0.45 3.88
CA ALA A 40 -1.72 -1.09 2.60
C ALA A 40 -1.47 -0.06 1.49
N MET A 41 -2.23 1.02 1.42
CA MET A 41 -1.94 2.11 0.45
C MET A 41 -0.57 2.71 0.66
N THR A 42 -0.14 2.87 1.92
CA THR A 42 1.16 3.47 2.24
C THR A 42 2.32 2.58 1.80
N ALA A 43 2.22 1.26 2.00
CA ALA A 43 3.30 0.37 1.58
C ALA A 43 3.27 0.07 0.07
N PHE A 44 2.10 0.06 -0.58
CA PHE A 44 2.03 0.05 -2.05
C PHE A 44 2.62 1.32 -2.67
N ASN A 45 2.41 2.48 -2.05
CA ASN A 45 3.00 3.73 -2.51
C ASN A 45 4.54 3.64 -2.46
N LYS A 46 5.11 3.19 -1.33
CA LYS A 46 6.56 2.94 -1.23
C LYS A 46 7.08 1.93 -2.26
N ALA A 47 6.33 0.87 -2.51
CA ALA A 47 6.67 -0.10 -3.54
C ALA A 47 6.76 0.55 -4.94
N LEU A 48 5.84 1.48 -5.24
CA LEU A 48 5.83 2.24 -6.50
C LEU A 48 6.90 3.35 -6.54
N GLU A 49 7.30 3.92 -5.41
CA GLU A 49 8.44 4.84 -5.34
C GLU A 49 9.75 4.14 -5.75
N ILE A 50 9.92 2.88 -5.37
CA ILE A 50 11.10 2.07 -5.70
C ILE A 50 10.99 1.49 -7.11
N HIS A 51 9.86 0.86 -7.43
CA HIS A 51 9.57 0.27 -8.74
C HIS A 51 8.23 0.80 -9.28
N PRO A 52 8.24 1.96 -9.97
CA PRO A 52 7.01 2.58 -10.47
C PRO A 52 6.32 1.76 -11.55
N ASN A 53 7.04 0.85 -12.20
CA ASN A 53 6.48 -0.06 -13.21
C ASN A 53 6.02 -1.40 -12.62
N ASN A 54 5.93 -1.52 -11.29
CA ASN A 54 5.46 -2.75 -10.66
C ASN A 54 3.93 -2.86 -10.80
N GLN A 55 3.50 -3.82 -11.62
CA GLN A 55 2.08 -4.05 -11.93
C GLN A 55 1.30 -4.54 -10.70
N GLU A 56 1.91 -5.34 -9.83
CA GLU A 56 1.27 -5.85 -8.61
C GLU A 56 1.01 -4.69 -7.64
N ALA A 57 1.99 -3.80 -7.46
CA ALA A 57 1.85 -2.64 -6.59
C ALA A 57 0.77 -1.66 -7.09
N MET A 58 0.73 -1.41 -8.41
CA MET A 58 -0.30 -0.55 -9.01
C MET A 58 -1.70 -1.15 -8.86
N LYS A 59 -1.86 -2.46 -9.12
CA LYS A 59 -3.14 -3.15 -8.93
C LYS A 59 -3.58 -3.10 -7.47
N GLY A 60 -2.68 -3.38 -6.55
CA GLY A 60 -2.95 -3.36 -5.11
C GLY A 60 -3.33 -1.97 -4.61
N TYR A 61 -2.61 -0.92 -5.04
CA TYR A 61 -2.94 0.47 -4.73
C TYR A 61 -4.33 0.86 -5.26
N GLN A 62 -4.65 0.48 -6.50
CA GLN A 62 -5.98 0.72 -7.07
C GLN A 62 -7.07 -0.03 -6.31
N GLN A 63 -6.85 -1.29 -5.93
CA GLN A 63 -7.79 -2.07 -5.13
C GLN A 63 -8.02 -1.44 -3.76
N CYS A 64 -6.98 -0.97 -3.09
CA CYS A 64 -7.11 -0.24 -1.83
C CYS A 64 -7.89 1.05 -2.02
N THR A 65 -7.59 1.81 -3.09
CA THR A 65 -8.25 3.07 -3.41
C THR A 65 -9.73 2.86 -3.68
N VAL A 66 -10.11 1.81 -4.42
CA VAL A 66 -11.52 1.47 -4.70
C VAL A 66 -12.22 0.96 -3.44
N GLY A 67 -11.55 0.13 -2.64
CA GLY A 67 -12.07 -0.37 -1.36
C GLY A 67 -12.31 0.76 -0.36
N LEU A 68 -11.39 1.74 -0.28
CA LEU A 68 -11.56 2.96 0.50
C LEU A 68 -12.58 3.91 -0.11
N SER A 69 -12.66 4.05 -1.44
CA SER A 69 -13.62 4.96 -2.12
C SER A 69 -15.08 4.53 -1.94
N HIS A 70 -15.34 3.23 -1.74
CA HIS A 70 -16.67 2.76 -1.34
C HIS A 70 -17.05 3.28 0.07
N ASP A 71 -16.06 3.60 0.90
CA ASP A 71 -16.21 4.21 2.23
C ASP A 71 -15.99 5.75 2.19
N SER A 72 -15.25 6.25 1.19
CA SER A 72 -14.63 7.58 1.09
C SER A 72 -15.09 8.38 -0.13
N GLU A 73 -16.40 8.41 -0.40
CA GLU A 73 -16.98 9.57 -1.10
C GLU A 73 -16.65 10.91 -0.38
N GLN A 74 -16.17 10.82 0.87
CA GLN A 74 -15.85 11.93 1.78
C GLN A 74 -14.42 12.51 1.64
N VAL A 75 -13.41 11.79 1.12
CA VAL A 75 -11.99 12.24 1.23
C VAL A 75 -11.42 12.79 -0.08
N CYS A 76 -11.85 12.29 -1.24
CA CYS A 76 -11.32 12.72 -2.55
C CYS A 76 -11.63 14.18 -2.93
N LYS A 77 -12.52 14.87 -2.20
CA LYS A 77 -12.73 16.33 -2.40
C LYS A 77 -11.57 17.18 -1.89
N ARG A 78 -10.62 16.65 -1.10
CA ARG A 78 -9.57 17.49 -0.49
C ARG A 78 -8.26 17.53 -1.27
N ALA A 79 -7.93 16.52 -2.08
CA ALA A 79 -6.65 16.49 -2.81
C ALA A 79 -6.67 17.24 -4.15
N LEU A 80 -7.84 17.52 -4.72
CA LEU A 80 -7.97 18.23 -6.00
C LEU A 80 -7.97 19.77 -5.87
N VAL A 81 -7.91 20.33 -4.66
CA VAL A 81 -7.98 21.79 -4.42
C VAL A 81 -6.62 22.40 -4.00
N ASP A 82 -5.50 21.65 -4.08
CA ASP A 82 -4.17 22.17 -3.71
C ASP A 82 -3.16 22.15 -4.89
N SER A 83 -3.64 22.18 -6.13
CA SER A 83 -2.77 22.41 -7.30
C SER A 83 -3.38 23.36 -8.34
N GLU A 84 -4.50 24.01 -8.02
CA GLU A 84 -4.93 25.22 -8.74
C GLU A 84 -4.57 26.43 -7.87
N ILE A 85 -3.72 27.30 -8.43
CA ILE A 85 -3.31 28.63 -7.92
C ILE A 85 -2.03 28.61 -7.07
N GLN A 86 -0.86 28.64 -7.74
CA GLN A 86 -0.03 29.85 -7.73
C GLN A 86 0.87 29.93 -8.98
#